data_AF-A0A4Y1ZF93-F1
#
_entry.id   AF-A0A4Y1ZF93-F1
#
_cell.length_a   1.000
_cell.length_b   1.000
_cell.length_c   1.000
_cell.angle_alpha   90.00
_cell.angle_beta   90.00
_cell.angle_gamma   90.00
#
_symmetry.space_group_name_H-M   'P 1'
#
loop_
_entity.id
_entity.type
_entity.pdbx_description
1 polymer ?
#
loop_
_entity_poly.entity_id
_entity_poly.type
_entity_poly.pdbx_seq_one_letter_code
_entity_poly.pdbx_strand_id
1 'polypeptide(L)'
;MKMFGMGGKVLSLFKELDLVCHQLCLELKHEYVQTVLPKPDIDRDKMTIYYMLFRMNEPQQAAGSYTKSVMVAEIGLNTHETMTCEKRTDKELLKQRQLTVLSGDFYSALYYYTLARQSNIELVKWVAQAIQNFNEYKCALFSPHVHFGWQELINEIKKIESALVGKIAHQLGFTHVVPYISDFFLL
;
A
#
# COMPACT_ATOMS: atom_id res chain seq x y z
N MET A 1 13.58 30.05 -20.34
CA MET A 1 14.02 30.36 -18.95
C MET A 1 12.94 29.97 -17.92
N LYS A 2 12.59 28.66 -17.84
CA LYS A 2 11.68 28.07 -16.82
C LYS A 2 12.26 26.81 -16.15
N MET A 3 13.42 26.32 -16.60
CA MET A 3 14.02 25.07 -16.11
C MET A 3 14.64 25.18 -14.71
N PHE A 4 15.13 26.36 -14.30
CA PHE A 4 15.79 26.53 -12.99
C PHE A 4 14.82 26.48 -11.79
N GLY A 5 13.54 26.84 -11.98
CA GLY A 5 12.51 26.76 -10.92
C GLY A 5 11.91 25.37 -10.74
N MET A 6 11.91 24.54 -11.79
CA MET A 6 11.46 23.14 -11.71
C MET A 6 12.45 22.28 -10.93
N GLY A 7 13.76 22.48 -11.14
CA GLY A 7 14.80 21.74 -10.41
C GLY A 7 14.71 21.91 -8.89
N GLY A 8 14.43 23.13 -8.41
CA GLY A 8 14.28 23.41 -6.98
C GLY A 8 13.04 22.75 -6.36
N LYS A 9 11.91 22.76 -7.07
CA LYS A 9 10.67 22.09 -6.60
C LYS A 9 10.80 20.57 -6.60
N VAL A 10 11.43 20.01 -7.65
CA VAL A 10 11.70 18.58 -7.74
C VAL A 10 12.64 18.13 -6.62
N LEU A 11 13.70 18.88 -6.35
CA LEU A 11 14.61 18.60 -5.23
C LEU A 11 13.90 18.70 -3.86
N SER A 12 12.93 19.61 -3.71
CA SER A 12 12.10 19.72 -2.50
C SER A 12 11.23 18.48 -2.31
N LEU A 13 10.56 18.02 -3.38
CA LEU A 13 9.71 16.84 -3.35
C LEU A 13 10.48 15.57 -2.94
N PHE A 14 11.66 15.34 -3.52
CA PHE A 14 12.48 14.17 -3.16
C PHE A 14 12.88 14.19 -1.68
N LYS A 15 13.27 15.34 -1.14
CA LYS A 15 13.59 15.49 0.29
C LYS A 15 12.39 15.18 1.18
N GLU A 16 11.20 15.60 0.77
CA GLU A 16 9.97 15.33 1.50
C GLU A 16 9.61 13.84 1.48
N LEU A 17 9.73 13.19 0.32
CA LEU A 17 9.52 11.74 0.18
C LEU A 17 10.53 10.94 0.98
N ASP A 18 11.79 11.33 1.00
CA ASP A 18 12.82 10.69 1.83
C ASP A 18 12.51 10.81 3.33
N LEU A 19 12.02 11.98 3.77
CA LEU A 19 11.59 12.19 5.14
C LEU A 19 10.39 11.29 5.49
N VAL A 20 9.39 11.24 4.62
CA VAL A 20 8.20 10.38 4.77
C VAL A 20 8.62 8.91 4.85
N CYS A 21 9.49 8.46 3.93
CA CYS A 21 9.99 7.10 3.92
C CYS A 21 10.80 6.77 5.19
N HIS A 22 11.66 7.69 5.64
CA HIS A 22 12.44 7.49 6.86
C HIS A 22 11.55 7.34 8.09
N GLN A 23 10.53 8.19 8.23
CA GLN A 23 9.56 8.10 9.32
C GLN A 23 8.74 6.81 9.25
N LEU A 24 8.30 6.40 8.05
CA LEU A 24 7.60 5.14 7.86
C LEU A 24 8.46 3.94 8.31
N CYS A 25 9.75 3.91 7.93
CA CYS A 25 10.67 2.86 8.38
C CYS A 25 10.79 2.77 9.91
N LEU A 26 10.71 3.90 10.61
CA LEU A 26 10.73 3.92 12.09
C LEU A 26 9.42 3.36 12.66
N GLU A 27 8.27 3.72 12.07
CA GLU A 27 6.94 3.26 12.50
C GLU A 27 6.74 1.75 12.27
N LEU A 28 7.32 1.19 11.21
CA LEU A 28 7.25 -0.24 10.88
C LEU A 28 8.18 -1.13 11.72
N LYS A 29 9.07 -0.54 12.53
CA LYS A 29 10.10 -1.28 13.24
C LYS A 29 9.49 -2.04 14.42
N HIS A 30 9.57 -3.37 14.36
CA HIS A 30 9.28 -4.24 15.49
C HIS A 30 10.47 -5.15 15.76
N GLU A 31 11.08 -5.01 16.94
CA GLU A 31 12.35 -5.67 17.29
C GLU A 31 12.27 -7.19 17.12
N TYR A 32 11.27 -7.83 17.73
CA TYR A 32 11.11 -9.29 17.63
C TYR A 32 10.87 -9.77 16.20
N VAL A 33 9.94 -9.14 15.46
CA VAL A 33 9.60 -9.54 14.08
C VAL A 33 10.83 -9.48 13.18
N GLN A 34 11.66 -8.45 13.30
CA GLN A 34 12.88 -8.28 12.50
C GLN A 34 13.98 -9.31 12.79
N THR A 35 13.88 -10.07 13.89
CA THR A 35 14.79 -11.20 14.14
C THR A 35 14.45 -12.44 13.31
N VAL A 36 13.23 -12.50 12.75
CA VAL A 36 12.71 -13.70 12.08
C VAL A 36 12.31 -13.42 10.63
N LEU A 37 11.71 -12.26 10.37
CA LEU A 37 11.26 -11.83 9.05
C LEU A 37 12.17 -10.75 8.48
N PRO A 38 12.32 -10.68 7.15
CA PRO A 38 12.97 -9.55 6.50
C PRO A 38 12.21 -8.25 6.80
N LYS A 39 12.89 -7.12 6.60
CA LYS A 39 12.22 -5.81 6.66
C LYS A 39 11.10 -5.76 5.60
N PRO A 40 9.95 -5.15 5.91
CA PRO A 40 8.91 -4.94 4.92
C PRO A 40 9.47 -4.12 3.76
N ASP A 41 9.15 -4.53 2.54
CA ASP A 41 9.49 -3.79 1.34
C ASP A 41 8.56 -2.58 1.20
N ILE A 42 9.14 -1.44 0.81
CA ILE A 42 8.41 -0.18 0.65
C ILE A 42 8.42 0.16 -0.82
N ASP A 43 7.26 0.01 -1.47
CA ASP A 43 7.05 0.47 -2.84
C ASP A 43 7.14 2.01 -2.89
N ARG A 44 8.28 2.49 -3.40
CA ARG A 44 8.59 3.92 -3.51
C ARG A 44 7.75 4.61 -4.59
N ASP A 45 7.29 3.86 -5.59
CA ASP A 45 6.46 4.41 -6.65
C ASP A 45 5.04 4.64 -6.15
N LYS A 46 4.45 3.65 -5.45
CA LYS A 46 3.17 3.83 -4.73
C LYS A 46 3.26 4.98 -3.72
N MET A 47 4.31 5.03 -2.91
CA MET A 47 4.51 6.13 -1.96
C MET A 47 4.53 7.49 -2.65
N THR A 48 5.24 7.59 -3.79
CA THR A 48 5.33 8.83 -4.56
C THR A 48 3.96 9.26 -5.09
N ILE A 49 3.21 8.32 -5.67
CA ILE A 49 1.86 8.59 -6.20
C ILE A 49 0.91 9.01 -5.07
N TYR A 50 0.87 8.29 -3.95
CA TYR A 50 0.05 8.67 -2.80
C TYR A 50 0.40 10.07 -2.29
N TYR A 51 1.68 10.34 -2.12
CA TYR A 51 2.14 11.64 -1.65
C TYR A 51 1.69 12.75 -2.59
N MET A 52 1.86 12.57 -3.91
CA MET A 52 1.40 13.55 -4.90
C MET A 52 -0.10 13.77 -4.84
N LEU A 53 -0.90 12.69 -4.79
CA LEU A 53 -2.37 12.76 -4.73
C LEU A 53 -2.84 13.53 -3.49
N PHE A 54 -2.28 13.25 -2.31
CA PHE A 54 -2.62 13.97 -1.09
C PHE A 54 -2.11 15.42 -1.14
N ARG A 55 -0.90 15.68 -1.62
CA ARG A 55 -0.31 17.03 -1.68
C ARG A 55 -1.07 18.01 -2.57
N MET A 56 -1.89 17.53 -3.50
CA MET A 56 -2.77 18.38 -4.30
C MET A 56 -3.94 18.95 -3.50
N ASN A 57 -4.36 18.28 -2.42
CA ASN A 57 -5.52 18.66 -1.62
C ASN A 57 -5.15 19.07 -0.18
N GLU A 58 -3.99 18.65 0.30
CA GLU A 58 -3.60 18.72 1.71
C GLU A 58 -2.25 19.43 1.92
N PRO A 59 -2.07 20.11 3.08
CA PRO A 59 -0.77 20.62 3.48
C PRO A 59 0.28 19.52 3.57
N GLN A 60 1.55 19.92 3.40
CA GLN A 60 2.71 19.00 3.36
C GLN A 60 2.74 17.98 4.51
N GLN A 61 2.47 18.44 5.73
CA GLN A 61 2.48 17.59 6.93
C GLN A 61 1.35 16.55 6.90
N ALA A 62 0.13 16.97 6.57
CA ALA A 62 -1.04 16.09 6.49
C ALA A 62 -0.86 15.04 5.37
N ALA A 63 -0.44 15.48 4.18
CA ALA A 63 -0.16 14.58 3.06
C ALA A 63 0.91 13.54 3.40
N GLY A 64 1.99 13.95 4.08
CA GLY A 64 3.01 13.01 4.56
C GLY A 64 2.44 12.00 5.55
N SER A 65 1.63 12.45 6.50
CA SER A 65 0.99 11.60 7.49
C SER A 65 0.02 10.59 6.85
N TYR A 66 -0.84 11.04 5.94
CA TYR A 66 -1.76 10.18 5.19
C TYR A 66 -1.04 9.18 4.30
N THR A 67 0.03 9.61 3.63
CA THR A 67 0.87 8.73 2.81
C THR A 67 1.45 7.61 3.65
N LYS A 68 2.03 7.91 4.83
CA LYS A 68 2.55 6.87 5.72
C LYS A 68 1.47 5.89 6.14
N SER A 69 0.33 6.38 6.62
CA SER A 69 -0.77 5.53 7.05
C SER A 69 -1.25 4.60 5.92
N VAL A 70 -1.41 5.12 4.70
CA VAL A 70 -1.84 4.31 3.55
C VAL A 70 -0.76 3.32 3.13
N MET A 71 0.52 3.72 3.16
CA MET A 71 1.63 2.79 2.89
C MET A 71 1.72 1.67 3.93
N VAL A 72 1.39 1.92 5.20
CA VAL A 72 1.26 0.85 6.21
C VAL A 72 0.17 -0.15 5.79
N ALA A 73 -0.95 0.32 5.23
CA ALA A 73 -2.00 -0.56 4.72
C ALA A 73 -1.55 -1.38 3.50
N GLU A 74 -0.86 -0.77 2.53
CA GLU A 74 -0.23 -1.48 1.39
C GLU A 74 0.71 -2.60 1.87
N ILE A 75 1.57 -2.28 2.84
CA ILE A 75 2.51 -3.25 3.42
C ILE A 75 1.75 -4.38 4.13
N GLY A 76 0.66 -4.09 4.82
CA GLY A 76 -0.22 -5.11 5.39
C GLY A 76 -0.76 -6.08 4.33
N LEU A 77 -1.29 -5.55 3.23
CA LEU A 77 -1.78 -6.36 2.10
C LEU A 77 -0.65 -7.22 1.51
N ASN A 78 0.48 -6.61 1.16
CA ASN A 78 1.63 -7.31 0.56
C ASN A 78 2.21 -8.37 1.50
N THR A 79 2.22 -8.12 2.81
CA THR A 79 2.68 -9.09 3.80
C THR A 79 1.83 -10.36 3.74
N HIS A 80 0.50 -10.25 3.59
CA HIS A 80 -0.38 -11.40 3.42
C HIS A 80 -0.14 -12.16 2.10
N GLU A 81 0.29 -11.50 1.03
CA GLU A 81 0.61 -12.15 -0.25
C GLU A 81 1.83 -13.08 -0.16
N THR A 82 2.79 -12.80 0.73
CA THR A 82 4.00 -13.63 0.87
C THR A 82 3.77 -14.99 1.52
N MET A 83 2.54 -15.30 1.93
CA MET A 83 2.20 -16.53 2.61
C MET A 83 2.22 -17.75 1.68
N THR A 84 2.85 -18.83 2.15
CA THR A 84 2.87 -20.10 1.43
C THR A 84 1.69 -20.99 1.84
N CYS A 85 1.03 -21.61 0.86
CA CYS A 85 -0.10 -22.53 1.08
C CYS A 85 0.36 -23.96 1.44
N GLU A 86 1.63 -24.29 1.20
CA GLU A 86 2.19 -25.60 1.47
C GLU A 86 2.21 -25.94 2.97
N LYS A 87 2.01 -27.23 3.28
CA LYS A 87 2.23 -27.74 4.64
C LYS A 87 3.73 -27.64 4.97
N ARG A 88 4.07 -26.85 5.99
CA ARG A 88 5.42 -26.79 6.55
C ARG A 88 5.45 -27.68 7.80
N THR A 89 6.39 -28.61 7.87
CA THR A 89 6.65 -29.45 9.05
C THR A 89 7.86 -28.97 9.85
N ASP A 90 8.71 -28.15 9.23
CA ASP A 90 9.84 -27.49 9.89
C ASP A 90 9.36 -26.38 10.83
N LYS A 91 9.91 -26.36 12.06
CA LYS A 91 9.50 -25.43 13.11
C LYS A 91 9.84 -23.97 12.78
N GLU A 92 10.97 -23.71 12.13
CA GLU A 92 11.38 -22.35 11.77
C GLU A 92 10.51 -21.82 10.63
N LEU A 93 10.22 -22.64 9.61
CA LEU A 93 9.30 -22.26 8.54
C LEU A 93 7.87 -22.03 9.05
N LEU A 94 7.41 -22.82 10.02
CA LEU A 94 6.14 -22.60 10.69
C LEU A 94 6.12 -21.29 11.46
N LYS A 95 7.17 -21.01 12.23
CA LYS A 95 7.32 -19.76 12.98
C LYS A 95 7.35 -18.54 12.05
N GLN A 96 8.08 -18.60 10.95
CA GLN A 96 8.11 -17.55 9.93
C GLN A 96 6.70 -17.30 9.39
N ARG A 97 5.97 -18.34 8.97
CA ARG A 97 4.60 -18.21 8.46
C ARG A 97 3.66 -17.58 9.51
N GLN A 98 3.72 -18.01 10.77
CA GLN A 98 2.90 -17.45 11.84
C GLN A 98 3.21 -15.97 12.07
N LEU A 99 4.49 -15.60 12.07
CA LEU A 99 4.88 -14.20 12.20
C LEU A 99 4.49 -13.37 10.99
N THR A 100 4.46 -13.94 9.78
CA THR A 100 3.93 -13.24 8.60
C THR A 100 2.46 -12.90 8.79
N VAL A 101 1.64 -13.84 9.31
CA VAL A 101 0.23 -13.58 9.63
C VAL A 101 0.09 -12.46 10.64
N LEU A 102 0.80 -12.57 11.76
CA LEU A 102 0.74 -11.57 12.82
C LEU A 102 1.27 -10.20 12.37
N SER A 103 2.23 -10.17 11.45
CA SER A 103 2.75 -8.91 10.89
C SER A 103 1.72 -8.23 10.00
N GLY A 104 0.98 -9.00 9.17
CA GLY A 104 -0.14 -8.48 8.40
C GLY A 104 -1.25 -7.88 9.28
N ASP A 105 -1.61 -8.57 10.37
CA ASP A 105 -2.56 -8.07 11.37
C ASP A 105 -2.03 -6.81 12.09
N PHE A 106 -0.75 -6.80 12.46
CA PHE A 106 -0.09 -5.66 13.08
C PHE A 106 -0.12 -4.43 12.19
N TYR A 107 0.26 -4.55 10.92
CA TYR A 107 0.21 -3.44 9.97
C TYR A 107 -1.23 -2.98 9.70
N SER A 108 -2.18 -3.92 9.62
CA SER A 108 -3.61 -3.59 9.52
C SER A 108 -4.11 -2.76 10.72
N ALA A 109 -3.73 -3.14 11.94
CA ALA A 109 -4.05 -2.37 13.13
C ALA A 109 -3.33 -1.01 13.15
N LEU A 110 -2.08 -0.95 12.68
CA LEU A 110 -1.27 0.26 12.68
C LEU A 110 -1.79 1.33 11.71
N TYR A 111 -2.23 0.98 10.50
CA TYR A 111 -2.84 1.98 9.60
C TYR A 111 -4.13 2.53 10.21
N TYR A 112 -4.96 1.66 10.79
CA TYR A 112 -6.23 2.07 11.40
C TYR A 112 -5.98 3.00 12.58
N TYR A 113 -5.07 2.62 13.47
CA TYR A 113 -4.66 3.41 14.63
C TYR A 113 -4.12 4.78 14.22
N THR A 114 -3.23 4.83 13.24
CA THR A 114 -2.60 6.09 12.81
C THR A 114 -3.61 7.05 12.17
N LEU A 115 -4.53 6.56 11.33
CA LEU A 115 -5.58 7.40 10.74
C LEU A 115 -6.64 7.84 11.75
N ALA A 116 -7.06 6.94 12.65
CA ALA A 116 -8.02 7.27 13.70
C ALA A 116 -7.48 8.37 14.63
N ARG A 117 -6.19 8.34 14.97
CA ARG A 117 -5.53 9.40 15.75
C ARG A 117 -5.44 10.75 15.04
N GLN A 118 -5.50 10.75 13.71
CA GLN A 118 -5.55 11.97 12.90
C GLN A 118 -6.99 12.47 12.69
N SER A 119 -7.98 11.81 13.32
CA SER A 119 -9.41 12.09 13.16
C SER A 119 -9.91 12.03 11.71
N ASN A 120 -9.17 11.38 10.80
CA ASN A 120 -9.56 11.26 9.40
C ASN A 120 -10.33 9.95 9.17
N ILE A 121 -11.58 9.94 9.64
CA ILE A 121 -12.47 8.78 9.56
C ILE A 121 -12.86 8.46 8.10
N GLU A 122 -12.88 9.46 7.23
CA GLU A 122 -13.16 9.24 5.80
C GLU A 122 -12.06 8.42 5.15
N LEU A 123 -10.80 8.76 5.39
CA LEU A 123 -9.68 7.99 4.84
C LEU A 123 -9.64 6.56 5.41
N VAL A 124 -9.97 6.37 6.68
CA VAL A 124 -10.16 5.01 7.26
C VAL A 124 -11.19 4.22 6.44
N LYS A 125 -12.35 4.82 6.16
CA LYS A 125 -13.41 4.18 5.39
C LYS A 125 -12.95 3.85 3.97
N TRP A 126 -12.23 4.75 3.31
CA TRP A 126 -11.72 4.52 1.95
C TRP A 126 -10.72 3.38 1.91
N VAL A 127 -9.76 3.35 2.86
CA VAL A 127 -8.76 2.28 2.98
C VAL A 127 -9.43 0.94 3.27
N ALA A 128 -10.37 0.89 4.22
CA ALA A 128 -11.08 -0.34 4.56
C ALA A 128 -11.88 -0.90 3.37
N GLN A 129 -12.57 -0.04 2.62
CA GLN A 129 -13.29 -0.44 1.40
C GLN A 129 -12.36 -0.93 0.30
N ALA A 130 -11.19 -0.31 0.14
CA ALA A 130 -10.20 -0.79 -0.81
C ALA A 130 -9.63 -2.15 -0.44
N ILE A 131 -9.32 -2.38 0.84
CA ILE A 131 -8.87 -3.68 1.37
C ILE A 131 -9.95 -4.74 1.14
N GLN A 132 -11.22 -4.39 1.38
CA GLN A 132 -12.34 -5.27 1.06
C GLN A 132 -12.34 -5.66 -0.42
N ASN A 133 -12.31 -4.67 -1.32
CA ASN A 133 -12.30 -4.90 -2.76
C ASN A 133 -11.11 -5.75 -3.21
N PHE A 134 -9.91 -5.45 -2.70
CA PHE A 134 -8.68 -6.22 -2.95
C PHE A 134 -8.88 -7.70 -2.61
N ASN A 135 -9.41 -7.98 -1.42
CA ASN A 135 -9.65 -9.35 -0.99
C ASN A 135 -10.75 -10.04 -1.81
N GLU A 136 -11.82 -9.32 -2.18
CA GLU A 136 -12.89 -9.85 -3.03
C GLU A 136 -12.37 -10.23 -4.43
N TYR A 137 -11.56 -9.35 -5.05
CA TYR A 137 -10.93 -9.62 -6.35
C TYR A 137 -9.98 -10.81 -6.28
N LYS A 138 -9.17 -10.92 -5.23
CA LYS A 138 -8.32 -12.09 -5.00
C LYS A 138 -9.11 -13.38 -4.85
N CYS A 139 -10.17 -13.37 -4.04
CA CYS A 139 -11.05 -14.53 -3.88
C CYS A 139 -11.67 -14.96 -5.21
N ALA A 140 -12.09 -14.01 -6.04
CA ALA A 140 -12.59 -14.30 -7.38
C ALA A 140 -11.49 -14.89 -8.28
N LEU A 141 -10.28 -14.30 -8.26
CA LEU A 141 -9.14 -14.74 -9.07
C LEU A 141 -8.75 -16.20 -8.82
N PHE A 142 -8.73 -16.61 -7.55
CA PHE A 142 -8.36 -17.98 -7.14
C PHE A 142 -9.56 -18.92 -6.98
N SER A 143 -10.77 -18.48 -7.34
CA SER A 143 -11.96 -19.32 -7.24
C SER A 143 -11.90 -20.47 -8.26
N PRO A 144 -12.07 -21.73 -7.84
CA PRO A 144 -12.04 -22.88 -8.76
C PRO A 144 -13.21 -22.89 -9.75
N HIS A 145 -14.25 -22.08 -9.50
CA HIS A 145 -15.45 -21.99 -10.33
C HIS A 145 -15.40 -20.83 -11.34
N VAL A 146 -14.33 -20.05 -11.35
CA VAL A 146 -14.16 -18.92 -12.26
C VAL A 146 -12.99 -19.20 -13.19
N HIS A 147 -13.21 -19.03 -14.48
CA HIS A 147 -12.19 -19.21 -15.50
C HIS A 147 -12.07 -17.91 -16.29
N PHE A 148 -10.85 -17.37 -16.34
CA PHE A 148 -10.55 -16.13 -17.03
C PHE A 148 -9.85 -16.42 -18.36
N GLY A 149 -10.25 -15.75 -19.42
CA GLY A 149 -9.40 -15.59 -20.59
C GLY A 149 -8.17 -14.72 -20.26
N TRP A 150 -7.14 -14.74 -21.10
CA TRP A 150 -5.90 -13.98 -20.88
C TRP A 150 -6.12 -12.48 -20.60
N GLN A 151 -7.02 -11.85 -21.36
CA GLN A 151 -7.31 -10.42 -21.19
C GLN A 151 -8.05 -10.15 -19.86
N GLU A 152 -8.96 -11.04 -19.48
CA GLU A 152 -9.71 -10.91 -18.24
C GLU A 152 -8.78 -11.13 -17.03
N LEU A 153 -7.89 -12.12 -17.10
CA LEU A 153 -6.88 -12.37 -16.08
C LEU A 153 -5.99 -11.15 -15.84
N ILE A 154 -5.50 -10.53 -16.91
CA ILE A 154 -4.70 -9.29 -16.82
C ILE A 154 -5.51 -8.19 -16.15
N ASN A 155 -6.79 -8.04 -16.50
CA ASN A 155 -7.65 -7.03 -15.90
C ASN A 155 -7.93 -7.29 -14.41
N GLU A 156 -8.08 -8.54 -13.99
CA GLU A 156 -8.23 -8.87 -12.57
C GLU A 156 -6.95 -8.58 -11.78
N ILE A 157 -5.77 -8.91 -12.32
CA ILE A 157 -4.49 -8.57 -11.69
C ILE A 157 -4.34 -7.05 -11.55
N LYS A 158 -4.61 -6.29 -12.62
CA LYS A 158 -4.63 -4.82 -12.58
C LYS A 158 -5.51 -4.27 -11.46
N LYS A 159 -6.73 -4.80 -11.31
CA LYS A 159 -7.66 -4.39 -10.25
C LYS A 159 -7.11 -4.68 -8.85
N ILE A 160 -6.44 -5.81 -8.66
CA ILE A 160 -5.81 -6.19 -7.40
C ILE A 160 -4.65 -5.23 -7.08
N GLU A 161 -3.67 -5.12 -7.98
CA GLU A 161 -2.46 -4.32 -7.74
C GLU A 161 -2.73 -2.83 -7.49
N SER A 162 -3.80 -2.31 -8.12
CA SER A 162 -4.20 -0.92 -8.01
C SER A 162 -5.40 -0.66 -7.10
N ALA A 163 -5.89 -1.65 -6.35
CA ALA A 163 -7.14 -1.55 -5.60
C ALA A 163 -7.17 -0.35 -4.64
N LEU A 164 -6.14 -0.21 -3.82
CA LEU A 164 -6.04 0.84 -2.80
C LEU A 164 -5.71 2.20 -3.41
N VAL A 165 -4.71 2.26 -4.29
CA VAL A 165 -4.29 3.52 -4.93
C VAL A 165 -5.37 4.07 -5.84
N GLY A 166 -6.05 3.21 -6.59
CA GLY A 166 -7.18 3.55 -7.45
C GLY A 166 -8.38 4.06 -6.66
N LYS A 167 -8.70 3.41 -5.53
CA LYS A 167 -9.77 3.88 -4.63
C LYS A 167 -9.47 5.27 -4.08
N ILE A 168 -8.27 5.49 -3.56
CA ILE A 168 -7.87 6.78 -2.98
C ILE A 168 -7.82 7.87 -4.06
N ALA A 169 -7.22 7.60 -5.22
CA ALA A 169 -7.22 8.52 -6.35
C ALA A 169 -8.64 8.92 -6.74
N HIS A 170 -9.56 7.96 -6.85
CA HIS A 170 -10.97 8.22 -7.16
C HIS A 170 -11.64 9.12 -6.11
N GLN A 171 -11.49 8.81 -4.82
CA GLN A 171 -12.10 9.59 -3.72
C GLN A 171 -11.54 11.01 -3.63
N LEU A 172 -10.28 11.21 -3.99
CA LEU A 172 -9.64 12.53 -4.08
C LEU A 172 -9.98 13.30 -5.37
N GLY A 173 -10.84 12.76 -6.24
CA GLY A 173 -11.28 13.40 -7.48
C GLY A 173 -10.41 13.10 -8.72
N PHE A 174 -9.41 12.24 -8.60
CA PHE A 174 -8.49 11.86 -9.68
C PHE A 174 -8.92 10.58 -10.43
N THR A 175 -10.23 10.36 -10.58
CA THR A 175 -10.80 9.18 -11.26
C THR A 175 -10.22 8.93 -12.66
N HIS A 176 -9.93 10.00 -13.39
CA HIS A 176 -9.36 9.93 -14.75
C HIS A 176 -7.93 9.39 -14.78
N VAL A 177 -7.21 9.41 -13.65
CA VAL A 177 -5.83 8.92 -13.54
C VAL A 177 -5.80 7.42 -13.21
N VAL A 178 -6.89 6.88 -12.64
CA VAL A 178 -6.96 5.48 -12.17
C VAL A 178 -6.58 4.45 -13.24
N PRO A 179 -7.05 4.54 -14.51
CA PRO A 179 -6.63 3.58 -15.54
C PRO A 179 -5.11 3.55 -15.76
N TYR A 180 -4.47 4.72 -15.78
CA TYR A 180 -3.03 4.83 -16.00
C TYR A 180 -2.22 4.31 -14.81
N ILE A 181 -2.68 4.55 -13.58
CA ILE A 181 -2.08 3.99 -12.37
C ILE A 181 -2.19 2.46 -12.38
N SER A 182 -3.35 1.95 -12.79
CA SER A 182 -3.61 0.51 -12.91
C SER A 182 -2.71 -0.16 -13.93
N ASP A 183 -2.50 0.50 -15.08
CA ASP A 183 -1.57 0.03 -16.11
C ASP A 183 -0.11 0.10 -15.66
N PHE A 184 0.27 1.16 -14.92
CA PHE A 184 1.62 1.35 -14.41
C PHE A 184 2.05 0.25 -13.44
N PHE A 185 1.17 -0.14 -12.51
CA PHE A 185 1.48 -1.17 -11.49
C PHE A 185 1.30 -2.62 -11.99
N LEU A 186 0.96 -2.82 -13.26
CA LEU A 186 0.97 -4.17 -13.86
C LEU A 186 2.38 -4.60 -14.31
N LEU A 187 3.27 -3.65 -14.59
CA LEU A 187 4.56 -3.86 -15.25
C LEU A 187 5.70 -4.23 -14.30
#